data_AF-A0A9W3CFC4-F1
#
_entry.id   AF-A0A9W3CFC4-F1
#
_cell.length_a   1.000
_cell.length_b   1.000
_cell.length_c   1.000
_cell.angle_alpha   90.00
_cell.angle_beta   90.00
_cell.angle_gamma   90.00
#
_symmetry.space_group_name_H-M   'P 1'
#
loop_
_entity.id
_entity.type
_entity.pdbx_description
1 polymer ?
#
loop_
_entity_poly.entity_id
_entity_poly.type
_entity_poly.pdbx_seq_one_letter_code
_entity_poly.pdbx_strand_id
1 'polypeptide(L)'
;MSKTQIESFSASLLKELEIIWNEVGETETEREKILNEIEDECRNIYIGKLQKVKEERNRLKQDIVESEARVIAICSAMEEPSGLGRQQQPDQCGRSLKEELGKILLKLEDMEKRKTERKNQFIQVIEDIKCVRDEIDGETDETCSSDFSVDESDLSLRKLEELHRELYTLQEQKRNRMKQIQDHLRTLESLCSVLGLNFRETVTKIHPSLVESEGSRSISTTTLDKLASSVNQWHETKIQRMQELQDLVTTMLEFWNLMDTPAEEQQNFINVSCNIAATVSEITKPNSLSTDLLEEVKAELCRLEELKWSKIKELVVKKRSELEEICRRTHIVLEEQDIALENVIKAIESGEVNPENILEHIEYRAGKVKEEALSRKEILEKTEKWLNACEEETWLEEYNQDEKRYNAGKGSHLILKRAEKARALVNKLPAMVEALVSKITIWESEKESEFIFDGNRLLAMLEEYTELREEKEQERRRRRDLKKLQGQVTPEQDKGTPTKHQSAKKSLKVSTNKRFGSSPQTPRCDSPHSAKSFTSQSRHS
;
A
#
# COMPACT_ATOMS: atom_id res chain seq x y z
N MET A 1 -71.81 -25.91 85.58
CA MET A 1 -72.99 -25.50 86.35
C MET A 1 -73.49 -24.17 85.79
N SER A 2 -74.78 -24.07 85.48
CA SER A 2 -75.38 -22.78 85.09
C SER A 2 -75.51 -21.87 86.32
N LYS A 3 -75.56 -20.55 86.12
CA LYS A 3 -75.83 -19.56 87.18
C LYS A 3 -77.04 -19.96 88.04
N THR A 4 -78.08 -20.47 87.38
CA THR A 4 -79.32 -20.98 88.00
C THR A 4 -79.12 -22.23 88.87
N GLN A 5 -78.16 -23.10 88.57
CA GLN A 5 -77.83 -24.25 89.42
C GLN A 5 -77.09 -23.83 90.70
N ILE A 6 -76.25 -22.79 90.63
CA ILE A 6 -75.53 -22.25 91.79
C ILE A 6 -76.50 -21.56 92.75
N GLU A 7 -77.42 -20.75 92.22
CA GLU A 7 -78.47 -20.09 93.00
C GLU A 7 -79.37 -21.13 93.68
N SER A 8 -79.80 -22.16 92.95
CA SER A 8 -80.60 -23.26 93.52
C SER A 8 -79.86 -24.07 94.59
N PHE A 9 -78.56 -24.32 94.40
CA PHE A 9 -77.74 -25.08 95.35
C PHE A 9 -77.49 -24.28 96.64
N SER A 10 -77.20 -22.98 96.52
CA SER A 10 -77.07 -22.07 97.67
C SER A 10 -78.36 -21.97 98.49
N ALA A 11 -79.52 -21.91 97.82
CA ALA A 11 -80.83 -21.86 98.48
C ALA A 11 -81.19 -23.17 99.20
N SER A 12 -80.71 -24.32 98.71
CA SER A 12 -80.88 -25.62 99.37
C SER A 12 -80.03 -25.73 100.64
N LEU A 13 -78.76 -25.34 100.56
CA LEU A 13 -77.82 -25.37 101.69
C LEU A 13 -78.22 -24.40 102.81
N LEU A 14 -78.74 -23.22 102.46
CA LEU A 14 -79.24 -22.26 103.46
C LEU A 14 -80.46 -22.79 104.22
N LYS A 15 -81.37 -23.52 103.55
CA LYS A 15 -82.52 -24.16 104.21
C LYS A 15 -82.10 -25.29 105.15
N GLU A 16 -81.11 -26.10 104.76
CA GLU A 16 -80.55 -27.12 105.65
C GLU A 16 -79.85 -26.49 106.86
N LEU A 17 -79.12 -25.40 106.66
CA LEU A 17 -78.46 -24.65 107.74
C LEU A 17 -79.48 -24.05 108.71
N GLU A 18 -80.61 -23.54 108.21
CA GLU A 18 -81.73 -23.02 109.02
C GLU A 18 -82.41 -24.12 109.86
N ILE A 19 -82.57 -25.32 109.31
CA ILE A 19 -83.07 -26.49 110.06
C ILE A 19 -82.10 -26.88 111.19
N ILE A 20 -80.80 -26.97 110.89
CA ILE A 20 -79.77 -27.37 111.87
C ILE A 20 -79.59 -26.30 112.96
N TRP A 21 -79.63 -25.01 112.62
CA TRP A 21 -79.56 -23.93 113.61
C TRP A 21 -80.73 -23.96 114.61
N ASN A 22 -81.93 -24.40 114.17
CA ASN A 22 -83.07 -24.58 115.05
C ASN A 22 -82.93 -25.79 115.97
N GLU A 23 -82.19 -26.83 115.55
CA GLU A 23 -81.88 -28.02 116.37
C GLU A 23 -80.78 -27.75 117.41
N VAL A 24 -79.77 -26.94 117.07
CA VAL A 24 -78.63 -26.62 117.95
C VAL A 24 -78.95 -25.52 118.97
N GLY A 25 -79.91 -24.64 118.66
CA GLY A 25 -80.33 -23.54 119.56
C GLY A 25 -79.43 -22.30 119.50
N GLU A 26 -78.75 -22.07 118.37
CA GLU A 26 -77.88 -20.91 118.13
C GLU A 26 -78.65 -19.59 118.26
N THR A 27 -78.02 -18.57 118.85
CA THR A 27 -78.63 -17.24 119.00
C THR A 27 -78.73 -16.51 117.67
N GLU A 28 -79.69 -15.60 117.53
CA GLU A 28 -79.86 -14.80 116.30
C GLU A 28 -78.56 -14.06 115.91
N THR A 29 -77.79 -13.60 116.91
CA THR A 29 -76.50 -12.93 116.73
C THR A 29 -75.40 -13.84 116.20
N GLU A 30 -75.39 -15.13 116.57
CA GLU A 30 -74.42 -16.13 116.09
C GLU A 30 -74.77 -16.59 114.67
N ARG A 31 -76.07 -16.75 114.37
CA ARG A 31 -76.58 -17.04 113.02
C ARG A 31 -76.23 -15.91 112.03
N GLU A 32 -76.47 -14.66 112.42
CA GLU A 32 -76.13 -13.49 111.61
C GLU A 32 -74.61 -13.39 111.37
N LYS A 33 -73.79 -13.73 112.38
CA LYS A 33 -72.33 -13.78 112.24
C LYS A 33 -71.87 -14.84 111.23
N ILE A 34 -72.38 -16.08 111.31
CA ILE A 34 -72.02 -17.16 110.37
C ILE A 34 -72.52 -16.84 108.96
N LEU A 35 -73.71 -16.24 108.83
CA LEU A 35 -74.24 -15.81 107.53
C LEU A 35 -73.36 -14.73 106.89
N ASN A 36 -72.89 -13.76 107.69
CA ASN A 36 -71.93 -12.74 107.25
C ASN A 36 -70.58 -13.35 106.84
N GLU A 37 -70.06 -14.34 107.56
CA GLU A 37 -68.83 -15.06 107.20
C GLU A 37 -68.97 -15.81 105.85
N ILE A 38 -70.11 -16.49 105.63
CA ILE A 38 -70.41 -17.15 104.34
C ILE A 38 -70.55 -16.11 103.21
N GLU A 39 -71.20 -14.97 103.48
CA GLU A 39 -71.32 -13.88 102.53
C GLU A 39 -69.95 -13.31 102.16
N ASP A 40 -69.08 -13.07 103.13
CA ASP A 40 -67.73 -12.56 102.94
C ASP A 40 -66.84 -13.54 102.17
N GLU A 41 -66.90 -14.84 102.48
CA GLU A 41 -66.17 -15.86 101.72
C GLU A 41 -66.66 -15.97 100.27
N CYS A 42 -67.99 -15.98 100.05
CA CYS A 42 -68.56 -15.96 98.71
C CYS A 42 -68.16 -14.70 97.94
N ARG A 43 -68.22 -13.54 98.60
CA ARG A 43 -67.81 -12.24 98.05
C ARG A 43 -66.34 -12.25 97.66
N ASN A 44 -65.45 -12.79 98.50
CA ASN A 44 -64.03 -12.91 98.22
C ASN A 44 -63.75 -13.84 97.02
N ILE A 45 -64.45 -14.97 96.92
CA ILE A 45 -64.33 -15.87 95.75
C ILE A 45 -64.79 -15.15 94.47
N TYR A 46 -65.94 -14.46 94.49
CA TYR A 46 -66.45 -13.71 93.35
C TYR A 46 -65.51 -12.55 92.96
N ILE A 47 -64.99 -11.78 93.94
CA ILE A 47 -64.02 -10.71 93.71
C ILE A 47 -62.74 -11.28 93.09
N GLY A 48 -62.20 -12.37 93.63
CA GLY A 48 -60.99 -13.00 93.10
C GLY A 48 -61.17 -13.55 91.67
N LYS A 49 -62.32 -14.17 91.36
CA LYS A 49 -62.64 -14.60 89.99
C LYS A 49 -62.84 -13.41 89.04
N LEU A 50 -63.49 -12.35 89.51
CA LEU A 50 -63.69 -11.12 88.74
C LEU A 50 -62.37 -10.40 88.46
N GLN A 51 -61.46 -10.33 89.44
CA GLN A 51 -60.11 -9.78 89.26
C GLN A 51 -59.33 -10.55 88.20
N LYS A 52 -59.30 -11.89 88.27
CA LYS A 52 -58.66 -12.72 87.24
C LYS A 52 -59.22 -12.45 85.83
N VAL A 53 -60.55 -12.34 85.70
CA VAL A 53 -61.17 -12.01 84.39
C VAL A 53 -60.82 -10.58 83.94
N LYS A 54 -60.75 -9.61 84.86
CA LYS A 54 -60.32 -8.24 84.56
C LYS A 54 -58.85 -8.17 84.13
N GLU A 55 -57.98 -8.93 84.77
CA GLU A 55 -56.56 -9.08 84.42
C GLU A 55 -56.42 -9.71 83.04
N GLU A 56 -57.11 -10.83 82.77
CA GLU A 56 -57.13 -11.46 81.44
C GLU A 56 -57.64 -10.53 80.35
N ARG A 57 -58.71 -9.76 80.63
CA ARG A 57 -59.24 -8.76 79.71
C ARG A 57 -58.22 -7.65 79.43
N ASN A 58 -57.53 -7.15 80.46
CA ASN A 58 -56.52 -6.10 80.29
C ASN A 58 -55.31 -6.62 79.51
N ARG A 59 -54.88 -7.86 79.78
CA ARG A 59 -53.83 -8.55 79.02
C ARG A 59 -54.22 -8.66 77.54
N LEU A 60 -55.41 -9.16 77.24
CA LEU A 60 -55.89 -9.27 75.85
C LEU A 60 -55.95 -7.92 75.14
N LYS A 61 -56.37 -6.85 75.82
CA LYS A 61 -56.35 -5.49 75.25
C LYS A 61 -54.93 -5.01 74.95
N GLN A 62 -53.99 -5.29 75.85
CA GLN A 62 -52.59 -4.94 75.65
C GLN A 62 -52.00 -5.69 74.45
N ASP A 63 -52.24 -7.00 74.35
CA ASP A 63 -51.78 -7.85 73.25
C ASP A 63 -52.36 -7.40 71.90
N ILE A 64 -53.62 -6.94 71.88
CA ILE A 64 -54.27 -6.34 70.71
C ILE A 64 -53.53 -5.07 70.28
N VAL A 65 -53.31 -4.12 71.20
CA VAL A 65 -52.61 -2.85 70.90
C VAL A 65 -51.19 -3.09 70.41
N GLU A 66 -50.47 -4.03 71.03
CA GLU A 66 -49.10 -4.39 70.62
C GLU A 66 -49.05 -5.04 69.24
N SER A 67 -49.99 -5.95 68.95
CA SER A 67 -50.07 -6.60 67.64
C SER A 67 -50.52 -5.62 66.55
N GLU A 68 -51.45 -4.71 66.84
CA GLU A 68 -51.85 -3.61 65.94
C GLU A 68 -50.68 -2.67 65.66
N ALA A 69 -49.92 -2.28 66.69
CA ALA A 69 -48.74 -1.44 66.53
C ALA A 69 -47.68 -2.10 65.62
N ARG A 70 -47.47 -3.42 65.76
CA ARG A 70 -46.59 -4.19 64.87
C ARG A 70 -47.10 -4.22 63.43
N VAL A 71 -48.39 -4.45 63.22
CA VAL A 71 -48.99 -4.40 61.86
C VAL A 71 -48.80 -3.00 61.26
N ILE A 72 -49.05 -1.93 62.01
CA ILE A 72 -48.87 -0.55 61.54
C ILE A 72 -47.40 -0.30 61.18
N ALA A 73 -46.45 -0.73 62.02
CA ALA A 73 -45.02 -0.57 61.74
C ALA A 73 -44.59 -1.27 60.44
N ILE A 74 -45.06 -2.51 60.20
CA ILE A 74 -44.78 -3.23 58.94
C ILE A 74 -45.43 -2.51 57.75
N CYS A 75 -46.68 -2.06 57.89
CA CYS A 75 -47.38 -1.30 56.85
C CYS A 75 -46.68 0.02 56.52
N SER A 76 -46.16 0.73 57.52
CA SER A 76 -45.39 1.97 57.31
C SER A 76 -44.10 1.70 56.54
N ALA A 77 -43.34 0.66 56.90
CA ALA A 77 -42.13 0.28 56.18
C ALA A 77 -42.42 -0.15 54.73
N MET A 78 -43.60 -0.70 54.44
CA MET A 78 -44.01 -1.14 53.10
C MET A 78 -44.76 -0.06 52.30
N GLU A 79 -45.04 1.11 52.89
CA GLU A 79 -45.97 2.15 52.38
C GLU A 79 -47.37 1.61 51.98
N GLU A 80 -47.83 0.54 52.65
CA GLU A 80 -49.14 -0.07 52.37
C GLU A 80 -50.21 0.43 53.37
N PRO A 81 -51.47 0.64 52.94
CA PRO A 81 -52.55 0.95 53.86
C PRO A 81 -52.74 -0.21 54.85
N SER A 82 -52.67 0.07 56.15
CA SER A 82 -52.82 -0.97 57.18
C SER A 82 -54.20 -1.60 57.21
N GLY A 83 -55.21 -0.97 56.59
CA GLY A 83 -56.61 -1.44 56.59
C GLY A 83 -57.28 -1.41 57.97
N LEU A 84 -56.50 -1.19 59.04
CA LEU A 84 -56.92 -0.97 60.42
C LEU A 84 -57.50 0.43 60.65
N GLY A 85 -57.63 1.23 59.58
CA GLY A 85 -58.08 2.61 59.61
C GLY A 85 -59.55 2.77 60.03
N ARG A 86 -59.73 3.20 61.28
CA ARG A 86 -60.78 4.13 61.73
C ARG A 86 -62.20 3.56 61.92
N GLN A 87 -62.36 2.35 62.47
CA GLN A 87 -63.69 1.88 62.88
C GLN A 87 -63.71 0.93 64.09
N GLN A 88 -62.95 1.23 65.14
CA GLN A 88 -63.33 0.77 66.48
C GLN A 88 -63.96 1.93 67.22
N GLN A 89 -65.24 2.17 66.90
CA GLN A 89 -66.14 2.67 67.95
C GLN A 89 -66.22 1.55 68.99
N PRO A 90 -65.95 1.80 70.28
CA PRO A 90 -65.77 0.75 71.29
C PRO A 90 -67.00 -0.12 71.57
N ASP A 91 -68.16 0.17 70.97
CA ASP A 91 -69.45 -0.34 71.41
C ASP A 91 -70.27 -1.14 70.39
N GLN A 92 -69.76 -1.40 69.18
CA GLN A 92 -70.56 -2.10 68.14
C GLN A 92 -69.81 -3.23 67.43
N CYS A 93 -69.37 -4.23 68.18
CA CYS A 93 -69.33 -5.60 67.65
C CYS A 93 -69.46 -6.58 68.80
N GLY A 94 -70.48 -7.43 68.79
CA GLY A 94 -70.66 -8.48 69.80
C GLY A 94 -69.64 -9.62 69.70
N ARG A 95 -68.38 -9.35 69.34
CA ARG A 95 -67.30 -10.32 69.21
C ARG A 95 -66.44 -10.36 70.46
N SER A 96 -65.90 -11.53 70.77
CA SER A 96 -65.01 -11.69 71.93
C SER A 96 -63.62 -11.08 71.64
N LEU A 97 -62.96 -10.50 72.66
CA LEU A 97 -61.58 -9.99 72.55
C LEU A 97 -60.59 -11.06 72.04
N LYS A 98 -60.88 -12.33 72.30
CA LYS A 98 -60.09 -13.46 71.78
C LYS A 98 -60.22 -13.63 70.27
N GLU A 99 -61.42 -13.44 69.71
CA GLU A 99 -61.63 -13.48 68.26
C GLU A 99 -60.98 -12.30 67.56
N GLU A 100 -61.01 -11.11 68.17
CA GLU A 100 -60.37 -9.92 67.64
C GLU A 100 -58.84 -10.06 67.62
N LEU A 101 -58.25 -10.49 68.74
CA LEU A 101 -56.82 -10.82 68.82
C LEU A 101 -56.44 -11.88 67.78
N GLY A 102 -57.24 -12.94 67.62
CA GLY A 102 -56.99 -13.99 66.63
C GLY A 102 -56.95 -13.46 65.18
N LYS A 103 -57.82 -12.50 64.82
CA LYS A 103 -57.80 -11.87 63.50
C LYS A 103 -56.59 -10.97 63.29
N ILE A 104 -56.20 -10.22 64.31
CA ILE A 104 -55.02 -9.34 64.24
C ILE A 104 -53.75 -10.18 64.14
N LEU A 105 -53.64 -11.28 64.88
CA LEU A 105 -52.50 -12.21 64.77
C LEU A 105 -52.40 -12.86 63.38
N LEU A 106 -53.51 -13.33 62.81
CA LEU A 106 -53.52 -13.84 61.44
C LEU A 106 -53.10 -12.76 60.43
N LYS A 107 -53.52 -11.51 60.64
CA LYS A 107 -53.10 -10.40 59.77
C LYS A 107 -51.62 -10.08 59.94
N LEU A 108 -51.10 -10.13 61.18
CA LEU A 108 -49.70 -9.93 61.47
C LEU A 108 -48.83 -10.98 60.76
N GLU A 109 -49.22 -12.26 60.82
CA GLU A 109 -48.53 -13.36 60.13
C GLU A 109 -48.50 -13.16 58.60
N ASP A 110 -49.62 -12.74 57.99
CA ASP A 110 -49.67 -12.37 56.57
C ASP A 110 -48.75 -11.19 56.22
N MET A 111 -48.74 -10.14 57.06
CA MET A 111 -47.88 -8.97 56.88
C MET A 111 -46.40 -9.32 57.02
N GLU A 112 -46.02 -10.13 58.01
CA GLU A 112 -44.65 -10.60 58.22
C GLU A 112 -44.18 -11.44 57.03
N LYS A 113 -45.02 -12.36 56.54
CA LYS A 113 -44.70 -13.14 55.33
C LYS A 113 -44.45 -12.22 54.13
N ARG A 114 -45.31 -11.24 53.88
CA ARG A 114 -45.12 -10.28 52.78
C ARG A 114 -43.89 -9.38 52.97
N LYS A 115 -43.56 -8.99 54.20
CA LYS A 115 -42.32 -8.26 54.51
C LYS A 115 -41.10 -9.11 54.12
N THR A 116 -41.07 -10.38 54.52
CA THR A 116 -39.94 -11.28 54.19
C THR A 116 -39.81 -11.53 52.69
N GLU A 117 -40.91 -11.74 51.99
CA GLU A 117 -40.93 -11.89 50.53
C GLU A 117 -40.39 -10.63 49.84
N ARG A 118 -40.83 -9.43 50.27
CA ARG A 118 -40.33 -8.17 49.72
C ARG A 118 -38.84 -7.99 49.99
N LYS A 119 -38.38 -8.30 51.20
CA LYS A 119 -36.95 -8.26 51.55
C LYS A 119 -36.13 -9.16 50.62
N ASN A 120 -36.60 -10.37 50.34
CA ASN A 120 -35.92 -11.28 49.40
C ASN A 120 -35.86 -10.70 47.98
N GLN A 121 -36.92 -10.04 47.51
CA GLN A 121 -36.92 -9.37 46.20
C GLN A 121 -35.88 -8.24 46.15
N PHE A 122 -35.76 -7.43 47.21
CA PHE A 122 -34.73 -6.40 47.31
C PHE A 122 -33.32 -7.00 47.27
N ILE A 123 -33.06 -8.07 48.03
CA ILE A 123 -31.77 -8.77 48.04
C ILE A 123 -31.42 -9.23 46.62
N GLN A 124 -32.35 -9.92 45.94
CA GLN A 124 -32.14 -10.42 44.59
C GLN A 124 -31.83 -9.30 43.60
N VAL A 125 -32.57 -8.19 43.62
CA VAL A 125 -32.34 -7.08 42.67
C VAL A 125 -31.00 -6.41 42.94
N ILE A 126 -30.60 -6.24 44.20
CA ILE A 126 -29.29 -5.66 44.56
C ILE A 126 -28.15 -6.60 44.14
N GLU A 127 -28.31 -7.90 44.35
CA GLU A 127 -27.39 -8.93 43.87
C GLU A 127 -27.23 -8.88 42.35
N ASP A 128 -28.34 -8.81 41.61
CA ASP A 128 -28.34 -8.73 40.15
C ASP A 128 -27.67 -7.43 39.66
N ILE A 129 -27.94 -6.28 40.30
CA ILE A 129 -27.31 -4.99 39.97
C ILE A 129 -25.79 -5.08 40.16
N LYS A 130 -25.35 -5.64 41.28
CA LYS A 130 -23.93 -5.78 41.59
C LYS A 130 -23.24 -6.70 40.60
N CYS A 131 -23.83 -7.87 40.33
CA CYS A 131 -23.31 -8.81 39.33
C CYS A 131 -23.14 -8.16 37.95
N VAL A 132 -24.14 -7.40 37.49
CA VAL A 132 -24.03 -6.67 36.21
C VAL A 132 -22.97 -5.56 36.25
N ARG A 133 -22.83 -4.85 37.38
CA ARG A 133 -21.81 -3.80 37.55
C ARG A 133 -20.40 -4.39 37.55
N ASP A 134 -20.17 -5.45 38.31
CA ASP A 134 -18.88 -6.15 38.40
C ASP A 134 -18.43 -6.68 37.04
N GLU A 135 -19.36 -7.22 36.24
CA GLU A 135 -19.07 -7.61 34.85
C GLU A 135 -18.72 -6.41 33.95
N ILE A 136 -19.42 -5.29 34.11
CA ILE A 136 -19.23 -4.04 33.34
C ILE A 136 -17.89 -3.37 33.67
N ASP A 137 -17.46 -3.42 34.92
CA ASP A 137 -16.24 -2.77 35.40
C ASP A 137 -15.02 -3.71 35.30
N GLY A 138 -15.26 -5.03 35.26
CA GLY A 138 -14.21 -6.04 35.16
C GLY A 138 -13.55 -6.37 36.50
N GLU A 139 -14.12 -5.91 37.61
CA GLU A 139 -13.70 -6.28 38.96
C GLU A 139 -14.29 -7.64 39.32
N THR A 140 -13.55 -8.70 38.99
CA THR A 140 -13.82 -10.03 39.57
C THR A 140 -13.08 -10.14 40.89
N ASP A 141 -13.56 -9.39 41.89
CA ASP A 141 -13.10 -9.65 43.25
C ASP A 141 -13.86 -10.87 43.77
N GLU A 142 -13.18 -12.03 43.81
CA GLU A 142 -13.67 -13.32 44.33
C GLU A 142 -14.13 -13.25 45.80
N THR A 143 -14.03 -12.08 46.44
CA THR A 143 -14.29 -11.87 47.87
C THR A 143 -15.71 -11.36 48.17
N CYS A 144 -16.60 -11.19 47.20
CA CYS A 144 -17.91 -10.58 47.44
C CYS A 144 -19.00 -11.50 48.03
N SER A 145 -18.67 -12.24 49.07
CA SER A 145 -19.61 -12.67 50.11
C SER A 145 -19.92 -11.47 51.03
N SER A 146 -20.54 -10.41 50.49
CA SER A 146 -21.02 -9.31 51.33
C SER A 146 -22.48 -9.57 51.68
N ASP A 147 -22.75 -9.80 52.96
CA ASP A 147 -24.07 -9.78 53.56
C ASP A 147 -24.85 -8.55 53.05
N PHE A 148 -25.88 -8.75 52.23
CA PHE A 148 -26.64 -7.66 51.63
C PHE A 148 -27.53 -7.02 52.70
N SER A 149 -27.04 -5.96 53.34
CA SER A 149 -27.83 -5.19 54.29
C SER A 149 -28.88 -4.37 53.55
N VAL A 150 -30.08 -4.91 53.40
CA VAL A 150 -31.26 -4.15 52.95
C VAL A 150 -31.71 -3.24 54.08
N ASP A 151 -31.96 -1.97 53.78
CA ASP A 151 -32.60 -1.04 54.70
C ASP A 151 -34.03 -1.52 55.02
N GLU A 152 -34.23 -2.07 56.22
CA GLU A 152 -35.54 -2.56 56.64
C GLU A 152 -36.55 -1.44 56.93
N SER A 153 -36.11 -0.19 56.92
CA SER A 153 -36.99 0.96 57.19
C SER A 153 -37.80 1.39 55.96
N ASP A 154 -37.33 1.09 54.74
CA ASP A 154 -38.01 1.43 53.48
C ASP A 154 -38.05 0.21 52.52
N LEU A 155 -39.11 -0.58 52.64
CA LEU A 155 -39.47 -1.69 51.75
C LEU A 155 -40.63 -1.29 50.81
N SER A 156 -40.69 -0.02 50.43
CA SER A 156 -41.73 0.49 49.55
C SER A 156 -41.65 -0.11 48.14
N LEU A 157 -42.81 -0.25 47.48
CA LEU A 157 -42.87 -0.68 46.07
C LEU A 157 -42.19 0.32 45.15
N ARG A 158 -42.26 1.61 45.46
CA ARG A 158 -41.60 2.67 44.69
C ARG A 158 -40.08 2.47 44.67
N LYS A 159 -39.46 2.19 45.82
CA LYS A 159 -38.02 1.96 45.89
C LYS A 159 -37.61 0.69 45.13
N LEU A 160 -38.42 -0.37 45.22
CA LEU A 160 -38.21 -1.59 44.46
C LEU A 160 -38.30 -1.35 42.94
N GLU A 161 -39.25 -0.53 42.48
CA GLU A 161 -39.36 -0.13 41.07
C GLU A 161 -38.17 0.71 40.60
N GLU A 162 -37.64 1.60 41.43
CA GLU A 162 -36.42 2.36 41.13
C GLU A 162 -35.22 1.43 40.90
N LEU A 163 -35.02 0.44 41.79
CA LEU A 163 -33.95 -0.54 41.65
C LEU A 163 -34.13 -1.39 40.39
N HIS A 164 -35.35 -1.84 40.08
CA HIS A 164 -35.61 -2.55 38.83
C HIS A 164 -35.33 -1.69 37.59
N ARG A 165 -35.61 -0.37 37.64
CA ARG A 165 -35.25 0.55 36.56
C ARG A 165 -33.74 0.70 36.40
N GLU A 166 -32.99 0.80 37.50
CA GLU A 166 -31.52 0.81 37.48
C GLU A 166 -30.97 -0.50 36.92
N LEU A 167 -31.50 -1.65 37.34
CA LEU A 167 -31.11 -2.95 36.80
C LEU A 167 -31.36 -3.01 35.28
N TYR A 168 -32.52 -2.54 34.82
CA TYR A 168 -32.85 -2.50 33.40
C TYR A 168 -31.87 -1.62 32.59
N THR A 169 -31.52 -0.43 33.09
CA THR A 169 -30.57 0.46 32.39
C THR A 169 -29.17 -0.14 32.35
N LEU A 170 -28.72 -0.81 33.40
CA LEU A 170 -27.43 -1.52 33.43
C LEU A 170 -27.41 -2.72 32.47
N GLN A 171 -28.49 -3.50 32.41
CA GLN A 171 -28.63 -4.60 31.44
C GLN A 171 -28.63 -4.10 29.99
N GLU A 172 -29.27 -2.96 29.73
CA GLU A 172 -29.23 -2.28 28.44
C GLU A 172 -27.80 -1.85 28.06
N GLN A 173 -27.06 -1.25 29.00
CA GLN A 173 -25.66 -0.91 28.81
C GLN A 173 -24.79 -2.13 28.53
N LYS A 174 -24.94 -3.22 29.29
CA LYS A 174 -24.24 -4.50 29.06
C LYS A 174 -24.46 -5.01 27.64
N ARG A 175 -25.72 -5.04 27.16
CA ARG A 175 -26.05 -5.49 25.81
C ARG A 175 -25.45 -4.60 24.73
N ASN A 176 -25.48 -3.29 24.93
CA ASN A 176 -24.89 -2.32 24.01
C ASN A 176 -23.37 -2.45 23.93
N ARG A 177 -22.68 -2.64 25.07
CA ARG A 177 -21.24 -2.91 25.09
C ARG A 177 -20.88 -4.22 24.41
N MET A 178 -21.64 -5.29 24.66
CA MET A 178 -21.43 -6.58 23.99
C MET A 178 -21.58 -6.45 22.46
N LYS A 179 -22.58 -5.69 22.00
CA LYS A 179 -22.77 -5.40 20.58
C LYS A 179 -21.60 -4.59 20.01
N GLN A 180 -21.15 -3.55 20.70
CA GLN A 180 -19.98 -2.75 20.27
C GLN A 180 -18.70 -3.60 20.17
N ILE A 181 -18.44 -4.48 21.14
CA ILE A 181 -17.30 -5.40 21.09
C ILE A 181 -17.41 -6.32 19.88
N GLN A 182 -18.59 -6.88 19.62
CA GLN A 182 -18.81 -7.72 18.45
C GLN A 182 -18.63 -6.95 17.13
N ASP A 183 -19.10 -5.72 17.06
CA ASP A 183 -18.93 -4.84 15.89
C ASP A 183 -17.45 -4.52 15.66
N HIS A 184 -16.73 -4.12 16.71
CA HIS A 184 -15.29 -3.86 16.64
C HIS A 184 -14.48 -5.11 16.29
N LEU A 185 -14.84 -6.29 16.80
CA LEU A 185 -14.19 -7.55 16.41
C LEU A 185 -14.42 -7.88 14.93
N ARG A 186 -15.62 -7.67 14.40
CA ARG A 186 -15.91 -7.84 12.97
C ARG A 186 -15.13 -6.86 12.10
N THR A 187 -15.03 -5.60 12.51
CA THR A 187 -14.20 -4.60 11.84
C THR A 187 -12.73 -4.95 11.92
N LEU A 188 -12.26 -5.43 13.07
CA LEU A 188 -10.87 -5.83 13.25
C LEU A 188 -10.52 -7.06 12.40
N GLU A 189 -11.43 -8.03 12.29
CA GLU A 189 -11.27 -9.21 11.43
C GLU A 189 -11.16 -8.81 9.95
N SER A 190 -12.02 -7.90 9.48
CA SER A 190 -11.94 -7.41 8.11
C SER A 190 -10.67 -6.60 7.85
N LEU A 191 -10.23 -5.76 8.79
CA LEU A 191 -8.96 -5.03 8.72
C LEU A 191 -7.77 -6.00 8.69
N CYS A 192 -7.74 -7.00 9.57
CA CYS A 192 -6.67 -8.00 9.62
C CYS A 192 -6.61 -8.81 8.32
N SER A 193 -7.77 -9.21 7.78
CA SER A 193 -7.86 -9.93 6.50
C SER A 193 -7.27 -9.12 5.35
N VAL A 194 -7.58 -7.82 5.24
CA VAL A 194 -7.05 -6.96 4.18
C VAL A 194 -5.56 -6.68 4.36
N LEU A 195 -5.10 -6.43 5.59
CA LEU A 195 -3.71 -6.11 5.93
C LEU A 195 -2.79 -7.34 5.99
N GLY A 196 -3.33 -8.55 5.86
CA GLY A 196 -2.59 -9.81 6.00
C GLY A 196 -2.08 -10.07 7.41
N LEU A 197 -2.79 -9.61 8.44
CA LEU A 197 -2.41 -9.77 9.85
C LEU A 197 -3.14 -10.96 10.49
N ASN A 198 -2.50 -11.62 11.45
CA ASN A 198 -3.11 -12.68 12.24
C ASN A 198 -4.13 -12.12 13.24
N PHE A 199 -5.42 -12.22 12.91
CA PHE A 199 -6.51 -11.77 13.79
C PHE A 199 -6.39 -12.32 15.22
N ARG A 200 -6.09 -13.62 15.36
CA ARG A 200 -5.97 -14.28 16.67
C ARG A 200 -4.86 -13.66 17.53
N GLU A 201 -3.69 -13.40 16.96
CA GLU A 201 -2.57 -12.80 17.69
C GLU A 201 -2.89 -11.37 18.10
N THR A 202 -3.52 -10.59 17.21
CA THR A 202 -3.94 -9.22 17.48
C THR A 202 -4.97 -9.14 18.61
N VAL A 203 -5.99 -10.00 18.59
CA VAL A 203 -7.02 -10.03 19.64
C VAL A 203 -6.46 -10.54 20.98
N THR A 204 -5.56 -11.52 20.96
CA THR A 204 -4.91 -12.04 22.17
C THR A 204 -4.08 -10.96 22.87
N LYS A 205 -3.39 -10.08 22.11
CA LYS A 205 -2.65 -8.93 22.65
C LYS A 205 -3.57 -7.91 23.35
N ILE A 206 -4.83 -7.80 22.94
CA ILE A 206 -5.81 -6.89 23.54
C ILE A 206 -6.34 -7.50 24.84
N HIS A 207 -6.92 -8.71 24.74
CA HIS A 207 -7.35 -9.49 25.90
C HIS A 207 -7.57 -10.97 25.51
N PRO A 208 -6.96 -11.95 26.23
CA PRO A 208 -7.09 -13.38 25.91
C PRO A 208 -8.54 -13.89 25.89
N SER A 209 -9.39 -13.37 26.79
CA SER A 209 -10.80 -13.79 26.90
C SER A 209 -11.66 -13.41 25.68
N LEU A 210 -11.15 -12.61 24.73
CA LEU A 210 -11.87 -12.27 23.50
C LEU A 210 -11.72 -13.37 22.42
N VAL A 211 -10.69 -14.23 22.57
CA VAL A 211 -10.39 -15.35 21.66
C VAL A 211 -10.97 -16.66 22.18
N GLU A 212 -10.93 -16.87 23.49
CA GLU A 212 -11.39 -18.10 24.13
C GLU A 212 -12.92 -18.09 24.27
N SER A 213 -13.58 -19.04 23.61
CA SER A 213 -15.05 -19.14 23.57
C SER A 213 -15.67 -19.66 24.88
N GLU A 214 -14.86 -20.14 25.82
CA GLU A 214 -15.35 -20.88 27.00
C GLU A 214 -15.52 -20.00 28.25
N GLY A 215 -15.18 -18.71 28.18
CA GLY A 215 -15.35 -17.74 29.29
C GLY A 215 -16.25 -16.55 28.95
N SER A 216 -16.64 -15.79 29.98
CA SER A 216 -17.27 -14.48 29.80
C SER A 216 -16.28 -13.54 29.12
N ARG A 217 -16.63 -13.05 27.92
CA ARG A 217 -15.84 -12.00 27.25
C ARG A 217 -15.79 -10.79 28.16
N SER A 218 -14.60 -10.28 28.48
CA SER A 218 -14.49 -9.07 29.27
C SER A 218 -15.21 -7.92 28.56
N ILE A 219 -16.27 -7.39 29.17
CA ILE A 219 -17.03 -6.22 28.68
C ILE A 219 -16.57 -4.92 29.36
N SER A 220 -15.39 -4.96 30.00
CA SER A 220 -14.83 -3.83 30.73
C SER A 220 -14.61 -2.63 29.81
N THR A 221 -14.75 -1.44 30.36
CA THR A 221 -14.47 -0.18 29.65
C THR A 221 -13.04 -0.19 29.10
N THR A 222 -12.08 -0.72 29.87
CA THR A 222 -10.67 -0.78 29.45
C THR A 222 -10.45 -1.69 28.26
N THR A 223 -11.15 -2.84 28.18
CA THR A 223 -11.07 -3.74 27.03
C THR A 223 -11.68 -3.08 25.80
N LEU A 224 -12.80 -2.39 25.96
CA LEU A 224 -13.47 -1.69 24.87
C LEU A 224 -12.60 -0.55 24.31
N ASP A 225 -11.97 0.25 25.17
CA ASP A 225 -11.07 1.34 24.77
C ASP A 225 -9.81 0.83 24.06
N LYS A 226 -9.21 -0.26 24.56
CA LYS A 226 -8.07 -0.92 23.90
C LYS A 226 -8.45 -1.49 22.53
N LEU A 227 -9.65 -2.06 22.42
CA LEU A 227 -10.16 -2.59 21.17
C LEU A 227 -10.43 -1.47 20.16
N ALA A 228 -11.07 -0.38 20.59
CA ALA A 228 -11.31 0.81 19.76
C ALA A 228 -10.00 1.45 19.29
N SER A 229 -9.01 1.58 20.18
CA SER A 229 -7.68 2.10 19.86
C SER A 229 -6.97 1.22 18.81
N SER A 230 -7.06 -0.10 18.96
CA SER A 230 -6.48 -1.05 18.01
C SER A 230 -7.16 -0.96 16.64
N VAL A 231 -8.50 -0.89 16.60
CA VAL A 231 -9.26 -0.70 15.34
C VAL A 231 -8.82 0.57 14.63
N ASN A 232 -8.68 1.68 15.35
CA ASN A 232 -8.23 2.95 14.78
C ASN A 232 -6.79 2.86 14.24
N GLN A 233 -5.88 2.24 14.99
CA GLN A 233 -4.49 2.04 14.55
C GLN A 233 -4.42 1.23 13.26
N TRP A 234 -5.20 0.15 13.14
CA TRP A 234 -5.22 -0.66 11.92
C TRP A 234 -5.91 0.04 10.76
N HIS A 235 -6.93 0.86 11.03
CA HIS A 235 -7.54 1.70 10.02
C HIS A 235 -6.54 2.72 9.45
N GLU A 236 -5.76 3.38 10.31
CA GLU A 236 -4.69 4.30 9.89
C GLU A 236 -3.60 3.58 9.08
N THR A 237 -3.18 2.40 9.54
CA THR A 237 -2.22 1.56 8.81
C THR A 237 -2.76 1.16 7.42
N LYS A 238 -4.07 0.88 7.31
CA LYS A 238 -4.73 0.60 6.04
C LYS A 238 -4.68 1.80 5.10
N ILE A 239 -4.93 3.00 5.60
CA ILE A 239 -4.83 4.24 4.81
C ILE A 239 -3.39 4.43 4.33
N GLN A 240 -2.41 4.31 5.23
CA GLN A 240 -1.00 4.51 4.90
C GLN A 240 -0.52 3.53 3.82
N ARG A 241 -0.79 2.23 3.98
CA ARG A 241 -0.39 1.20 3.00
C ARG A 241 -1.11 1.37 1.66
N MET A 242 -2.36 1.85 1.68
CA MET A 242 -3.10 2.16 0.45
C MET A 242 -2.43 3.28 -0.33
N GLN A 243 -2.07 4.38 0.34
CA GLN A 243 -1.36 5.49 -0.31
C GLN A 243 -0.02 5.04 -0.89
N GLU A 244 0.76 4.29 -0.09
CA GLU A 244 2.04 3.76 -0.55
C GLU A 244 1.87 2.83 -1.76
N LEU A 245 0.86 1.95 -1.75
CA LEU A 245 0.56 1.10 -2.90
C LEU A 245 0.18 1.93 -4.14
N GLN A 246 -0.65 2.96 -3.98
CA GLN A 246 -1.04 3.83 -5.10
C GLN A 246 0.16 4.56 -5.71
N ASP A 247 1.07 5.07 -4.87
CA ASP A 247 2.28 5.74 -5.32
C ASP A 247 3.20 4.76 -6.08
N LEU A 248 3.45 3.58 -5.50
CA LEU A 248 4.26 2.53 -6.13
C LEU A 248 3.68 2.09 -7.47
N VAL A 249 2.39 1.81 -7.52
CA VAL A 249 1.73 1.36 -8.74
C VAL A 249 1.72 2.47 -9.81
N THR A 250 1.62 3.74 -9.42
CA THR A 250 1.76 4.88 -10.35
C THR A 250 3.15 4.89 -10.98
N THR A 251 4.22 4.76 -10.18
CA THR A 251 5.59 4.66 -10.71
C THR A 251 5.79 3.42 -11.59
N MET A 252 5.13 2.31 -11.26
CA MET A 252 5.19 1.08 -12.05
C MET A 252 4.54 1.27 -13.43
N LEU A 253 3.39 1.96 -13.50
CA LEU A 253 2.77 2.33 -14.77
C LEU A 253 3.66 3.25 -15.60
N GLU A 254 4.32 4.23 -14.97
CA GLU A 254 5.28 5.10 -15.65
C GLU A 254 6.43 4.30 -16.27
N PHE A 255 6.99 3.32 -15.54
CA PHE A 255 8.02 2.43 -16.06
C PHE A 255 7.51 1.51 -17.17
N TRP A 256 6.31 0.94 -17.05
CA TRP A 256 5.74 0.13 -18.12
C TRP A 256 5.52 0.92 -19.41
N ASN A 257 5.04 2.16 -19.29
CA ASN A 257 4.87 3.07 -20.43
C ASN A 257 6.21 3.51 -21.03
N LEU A 258 7.23 3.75 -20.20
CA LEU A 258 8.56 4.13 -20.66
C LEU A 258 9.27 2.97 -21.37
N MET A 259 9.08 1.75 -20.89
CA MET A 259 9.81 0.56 -21.35
C MET A 259 9.06 -0.26 -22.40
N ASP A 260 7.85 0.17 -22.80
CA ASP A 260 6.90 -0.57 -23.64
C ASP A 260 6.75 -2.02 -23.17
N THR A 261 6.49 -2.21 -21.87
CA THR A 261 6.46 -3.55 -21.23
C THR A 261 5.31 -4.38 -21.82
N PRO A 262 5.54 -5.64 -22.23
CA PRO A 262 4.51 -6.47 -22.85
C PRO A 262 3.34 -6.78 -21.91
N ALA A 263 2.15 -6.97 -22.47
CA ALA A 263 0.92 -7.17 -21.70
C ALA A 263 0.95 -8.44 -20.84
N GLU A 264 1.69 -9.46 -21.25
CA GLU A 264 1.87 -10.71 -20.49
C GLU A 264 2.58 -10.47 -19.14
N GLU A 265 3.57 -9.58 -19.11
CA GLU A 265 4.27 -9.20 -17.86
C GLU A 265 3.39 -8.30 -16.99
N GLN A 266 2.62 -7.39 -17.60
CA GLN A 266 1.68 -6.53 -16.89
C GLN A 266 0.56 -7.34 -16.22
N GLN A 267 0.13 -8.46 -16.83
CA GLN A 267 -0.99 -9.29 -16.37
C GLN A 267 -0.86 -9.75 -14.91
N ASN A 268 0.37 -9.99 -14.44
CA ASN A 268 0.64 -10.41 -13.07
C ASN A 268 0.24 -9.34 -12.04
N PHE A 269 0.27 -8.07 -12.43
CA PHE A 269 0.03 -6.93 -11.56
C PHE A 269 -1.26 -6.16 -11.87
N ILE A 270 -2.06 -6.56 -12.86
CA ILE A 270 -3.33 -5.89 -13.20
C ILE A 270 -4.26 -5.76 -11.99
N ASN A 271 -4.35 -6.80 -11.15
CA ASN A 271 -5.17 -6.78 -9.94
C ASN A 271 -4.74 -5.68 -8.94
N VAL A 272 -3.45 -5.32 -8.96
CA VAL A 272 -2.86 -4.25 -8.14
C VAL A 272 -3.02 -2.90 -8.85
N SER A 273 -2.81 -2.86 -10.18
CA SER A 273 -3.01 -1.68 -11.02
C SER A 273 -4.43 -1.13 -10.99
N CYS A 274 -5.45 -2.00 -10.87
CA CYS A 274 -6.82 -1.56 -10.70
C CYS A 274 -7.09 -0.82 -9.38
N ASN A 275 -6.21 -0.95 -8.38
CA ASN A 275 -6.38 -0.30 -7.07
C ASN A 275 -5.99 1.19 -7.07
N ILE A 276 -5.38 1.72 -8.14
CA ILE A 276 -4.98 3.13 -8.24
C ILE A 276 -6.18 4.07 -8.04
N ALA A 277 -7.32 3.73 -8.65
CA ALA A 277 -8.54 4.53 -8.55
C ALA A 277 -9.47 4.07 -7.40
N ALA A 278 -9.13 2.98 -6.70
CA ALA A 278 -9.97 2.43 -5.66
C ALA A 278 -9.88 3.27 -4.38
N THR A 279 -11.02 3.40 -3.68
CA THR A 279 -11.03 4.06 -2.36
C THR A 279 -10.62 3.09 -1.24
N VAL A 280 -10.18 3.61 -0.09
CA VAL A 280 -9.81 2.80 1.09
C VAL A 280 -10.95 1.86 1.52
N SER A 281 -12.21 2.28 1.31
CA SER A 281 -13.41 1.49 1.59
C SER A 281 -13.67 0.36 0.61
N GLU A 282 -13.22 0.47 -0.63
CA GLU A 282 -13.46 -0.52 -1.69
C GLU A 282 -12.52 -1.73 -1.58
N ILE A 283 -11.34 -1.55 -0.98
CA ILE A 283 -10.43 -2.67 -0.73
C ILE A 283 -10.92 -3.49 0.46
N THR A 284 -11.56 -4.60 0.11
CA THR A 284 -12.11 -5.60 1.04
C THR A 284 -11.53 -7.00 0.81
N LYS A 285 -10.80 -7.18 -0.29
CA LYS A 285 -10.17 -8.47 -0.62
C LYS A 285 -9.05 -8.79 0.37
N PRO A 286 -8.93 -10.06 0.79
CA PRO A 286 -7.87 -10.50 1.70
C PRO A 286 -6.49 -10.24 1.08
N ASN A 287 -5.51 -9.92 1.94
CA ASN A 287 -4.11 -9.68 1.61
C ASN A 287 -3.84 -8.57 0.57
N SER A 288 -4.84 -7.77 0.21
CA SER A 288 -4.70 -6.71 -0.80
C SER A 288 -3.86 -5.51 -0.34
N LEU A 289 -3.61 -5.38 0.96
CA LEU A 289 -2.67 -4.42 1.55
C LEU A 289 -1.73 -5.14 2.53
N SER A 290 -1.41 -6.39 2.23
CA SER A 290 -0.42 -7.17 2.97
C SER A 290 0.98 -6.59 2.77
N THR A 291 1.86 -6.84 3.74
CA THR A 291 3.29 -6.51 3.62
C THR A 291 3.92 -7.22 2.43
N ASP A 292 3.55 -8.48 2.24
CA ASP A 292 4.13 -9.35 1.22
C ASP A 292 3.79 -8.85 -0.19
N LEU A 293 2.55 -8.43 -0.43
CA LEU A 293 2.15 -7.83 -1.71
C LEU A 293 2.89 -6.51 -1.96
N LEU A 294 3.05 -5.69 -0.92
CA LEU A 294 3.76 -4.42 -1.05
C LEU A 294 5.24 -4.64 -1.36
N GLU A 295 5.86 -5.65 -0.75
CA GLU A 295 7.23 -6.08 -1.05
C GLU A 295 7.35 -6.65 -2.46
N GLU A 296 6.37 -7.41 -2.94
CA GLU A 296 6.34 -7.92 -4.31
C GLU A 296 6.30 -6.78 -5.34
N VAL A 297 5.45 -5.77 -5.13
CA VAL A 297 5.37 -4.59 -6.00
C VAL A 297 6.68 -3.79 -5.97
N LYS A 298 7.28 -3.62 -4.79
CA LYS A 298 8.60 -2.95 -4.66
C LYS A 298 9.70 -3.72 -5.38
N ALA A 299 9.72 -5.05 -5.24
CA ALA A 299 10.69 -5.90 -5.92
C ALA A 299 10.55 -5.82 -7.45
N GLU A 300 9.31 -5.79 -7.97
CA GLU A 300 9.07 -5.58 -9.39
C GLU A 300 9.53 -4.20 -9.87
N LEU A 301 9.31 -3.14 -9.08
CA LEU A 301 9.84 -1.82 -9.38
C LEU A 301 11.37 -1.80 -9.42
N CYS A 302 12.04 -2.45 -8.46
CA CYS A 302 13.50 -2.59 -8.48
C CYS A 302 13.95 -3.34 -9.74
N ARG A 303 13.27 -4.43 -10.12
CA ARG A 303 13.57 -5.17 -11.35
C ARG A 303 13.38 -4.30 -12.61
N LEU A 304 12.31 -3.51 -12.68
CA LEU A 304 12.04 -2.59 -13.79
C LEU A 304 13.08 -1.47 -13.85
N GLU A 305 13.51 -0.95 -12.71
CA GLU A 305 14.57 0.05 -12.60
C GLU A 305 15.91 -0.53 -13.09
N GLU A 306 16.29 -1.73 -12.64
CA GLU A 306 17.48 -2.45 -13.12
C GLU A 306 17.41 -2.71 -14.64
N LEU A 307 16.24 -3.10 -15.15
CA LEU A 307 16.02 -3.31 -16.57
C LEU A 307 16.18 -1.99 -17.35
N LYS A 308 15.65 -0.88 -16.84
CA LYS A 308 15.83 0.46 -17.39
C LYS A 308 17.32 0.82 -17.45
N TRP A 309 18.04 0.64 -16.34
CA TRP A 309 19.49 0.86 -16.28
C TRP A 309 20.24 0.03 -17.31
N SER A 310 19.91 -1.26 -17.42
CA SER A 310 20.53 -2.18 -18.38
C SER A 310 20.29 -1.75 -19.83
N LYS A 311 19.05 -1.38 -20.20
CA LYS A 311 18.73 -0.90 -21.55
C LYS A 311 19.44 0.42 -21.87
N ILE A 312 19.49 1.36 -20.93
CA ILE A 312 20.19 2.65 -21.15
C ILE A 312 21.69 2.38 -21.35
N LYS A 313 22.29 1.50 -20.54
CA LYS A 313 23.70 1.10 -20.70
C LYS A 313 23.97 0.50 -22.08
N GLU A 314 23.13 -0.42 -22.55
CA GLU A 314 23.25 -0.99 -23.90
C GLU A 314 23.15 0.10 -24.98
N LEU A 315 22.20 1.02 -24.84
CA LEU A 315 21.98 2.10 -25.79
C LEU A 315 23.18 3.06 -25.83
N VAL A 316 23.75 3.40 -24.68
CA VAL A 316 24.99 4.19 -24.55
C VAL A 316 26.14 3.54 -25.32
N VAL A 317 26.39 2.25 -25.09
CA VAL A 317 27.45 1.50 -25.78
C VAL A 317 27.19 1.46 -27.29
N LYS A 318 25.95 1.20 -27.71
CA LYS A 318 25.57 1.18 -29.12
C LYS A 318 25.78 2.54 -29.79
N LYS A 319 25.27 3.63 -29.22
CA LYS A 319 25.45 4.99 -29.74
C LYS A 319 26.91 5.40 -29.80
N ARG A 320 27.71 5.00 -28.81
CA ARG A 320 29.16 5.20 -28.84
C ARG A 320 29.82 4.46 -30.01
N SER A 321 29.50 3.17 -30.20
CA SER A 321 30.05 2.41 -31.32
C SER A 321 29.67 2.98 -32.69
N GLU A 322 28.43 3.49 -32.84
CA GLU A 322 27.98 4.20 -34.05
C GLU A 322 28.79 5.49 -34.27
N LEU A 323 29.03 6.28 -33.22
CA LEU A 323 29.84 7.49 -33.26
C LEU A 323 31.28 7.17 -33.71
N GLU A 324 31.92 6.18 -33.08
CA GLU A 324 33.28 5.75 -33.45
C GLU A 324 33.35 5.25 -34.89
N GLU A 325 32.33 4.52 -35.34
CA GLU A 325 32.26 4.03 -36.72
C GLU A 325 32.14 5.17 -37.73
N ILE A 326 31.38 6.22 -37.42
CA ILE A 326 31.31 7.44 -38.24
C ILE A 326 32.67 8.14 -38.26
N CYS A 327 33.33 8.29 -37.09
CA CYS A 327 34.66 8.89 -37.00
C CYS A 327 35.67 8.12 -37.87
N ARG A 328 35.71 6.79 -37.75
CA ARG A 328 36.59 5.92 -38.56
C ARG A 328 36.33 6.08 -40.06
N ARG A 329 35.06 6.14 -40.50
CA ARG A 329 34.72 6.32 -41.92
C ARG A 329 35.05 7.72 -42.46
N THR A 330 35.10 8.73 -41.59
CA THR A 330 35.30 10.13 -41.99
C THR A 330 36.67 10.68 -41.63
N HIS A 331 37.54 9.80 -41.11
CA HIS A 331 38.90 10.13 -40.70
C HIS A 331 38.95 11.30 -39.69
N ILE A 332 37.90 11.43 -38.87
CA ILE A 332 37.82 12.39 -37.77
C ILE A 332 38.53 11.76 -36.56
N VAL A 333 39.46 12.50 -35.97
CA VAL A 333 40.11 12.11 -34.72
C VAL A 333 39.22 12.50 -33.54
N LEU A 334 39.00 11.57 -32.63
CA LEU A 334 38.27 11.81 -31.39
C LEU A 334 39.10 12.75 -30.48
N GLU A 335 38.46 13.77 -29.92
CA GLU A 335 39.12 14.79 -29.09
C GLU A 335 39.42 14.25 -27.68
N GLU A 336 40.27 14.94 -26.90
CA GLU A 336 40.56 14.57 -25.49
C GLU A 336 39.28 14.48 -24.62
N GLN A 337 38.25 15.25 -24.96
CA GLN A 337 36.92 15.19 -24.34
C GLN A 337 36.25 13.81 -24.54
N ASP A 338 36.48 13.16 -25.68
CA ASP A 338 35.92 11.83 -26.00
C ASP A 338 36.68 10.69 -25.29
N ILE A 339 37.92 10.94 -24.85
CA ILE A 339 38.74 10.04 -24.02
C ILE A 339 38.31 10.16 -22.55
N ALA A 340 37.99 11.37 -22.07
CA ALA A 340 37.41 11.55 -20.75
C ALA A 340 36.05 10.85 -20.62
N LEU A 341 35.24 10.87 -21.68
CA LEU A 341 33.97 10.14 -21.77
C LEU A 341 34.16 8.61 -21.69
N GLU A 342 35.27 8.09 -22.21
CA GLU A 342 35.64 6.67 -22.11
C GLU A 342 35.82 6.21 -20.65
N ASN A 343 36.41 7.08 -19.82
CA ASN A 343 36.58 6.79 -18.39
C ASN A 343 35.24 6.80 -17.65
N VAL A 344 34.32 7.68 -18.05
CA VAL A 344 32.97 7.78 -17.48
C VAL A 344 32.11 6.58 -17.91
N ILE A 345 32.25 6.11 -19.15
CA ILE A 345 31.58 4.88 -19.62
C ILE A 345 32.06 3.66 -18.83
N LYS A 346 33.36 3.56 -18.53
CA LYS A 346 33.90 2.51 -17.65
C LYS A 346 33.41 2.62 -16.20
N ALA A 347 33.17 3.83 -15.71
CA ALA A 347 32.53 4.06 -14.41
C ALA A 347 31.05 3.61 -14.39
N ILE A 348 30.34 3.69 -15.52
CA ILE A 348 28.99 3.10 -15.66
C ILE A 348 29.06 1.58 -15.74
N GLU A 349 30.06 1.02 -16.43
CA GLU A 349 30.25 -0.44 -16.46
C GLU A 349 30.44 -1.04 -15.07
N SER A 350 31.01 -0.25 -14.15
CA SER A 350 31.20 -0.56 -12.74
C SER A 350 30.05 -0.11 -11.81
N GLY A 351 29.02 0.57 -12.34
CA GLY A 351 27.78 0.90 -11.61
C GLY A 351 27.81 2.20 -10.79
N GLU A 352 28.75 3.11 -11.06
CA GLU A 352 29.04 4.26 -10.19
C GLU A 352 28.29 5.56 -10.58
N VAL A 353 27.73 5.64 -11.80
CA VAL A 353 27.14 6.88 -12.35
C VAL A 353 25.85 6.61 -13.12
N ASN A 354 24.88 7.54 -13.05
CA ASN A 354 23.64 7.53 -13.83
C ASN A 354 23.91 7.74 -15.34
N PRO A 355 23.66 6.74 -16.22
CA PRO A 355 23.81 6.86 -17.67
C PRO A 355 22.87 7.80 -18.44
N GLU A 356 21.78 8.34 -17.88
CA GLU A 356 20.82 9.18 -18.64
C GLU A 356 21.46 10.47 -19.18
N ASN A 357 22.17 11.21 -18.34
CA ASN A 357 22.86 12.45 -18.75
C ASN A 357 24.00 12.19 -19.75
N ILE A 358 24.60 11.00 -19.68
CA ILE A 358 25.72 10.61 -20.54
C ILE A 358 25.20 10.22 -21.92
N LEU A 359 24.03 9.57 -22.00
CA LEU A 359 23.38 9.30 -23.25
C LEU A 359 23.10 10.59 -24.03
N GLU A 360 22.52 11.60 -23.38
CA GLU A 360 22.27 12.91 -24.00
C GLU A 360 23.57 13.54 -24.54
N HIS A 361 24.65 13.45 -23.76
CA HIS A 361 25.96 13.95 -24.19
C HIS A 361 26.53 13.21 -25.41
N ILE A 362 26.41 11.87 -25.45
CA ILE A 362 26.83 11.05 -26.60
C ILE A 362 25.99 11.38 -27.83
N GLU A 363 24.67 11.56 -27.67
CA GLU A 363 23.79 11.91 -28.78
C GLU A 363 24.10 13.31 -29.34
N TYR A 364 24.41 14.27 -28.47
CA TYR A 364 24.86 15.59 -28.86
C TYR A 364 26.18 15.53 -29.66
N ARG A 365 27.19 14.80 -29.16
CA ARG A 365 28.47 14.60 -29.86
C ARG A 365 28.27 13.86 -31.18
N ALA A 366 27.44 12.82 -31.22
CA ALA A 366 27.07 12.12 -32.44
C ALA A 366 26.41 13.03 -33.46
N GLY A 367 25.58 13.98 -33.04
CA GLY A 367 25.03 15.03 -33.90
C GLY A 367 26.13 15.90 -34.51
N LYS A 368 27.08 16.37 -33.71
CA LYS A 368 28.20 17.20 -34.17
C LYS A 368 29.13 16.49 -35.16
N VAL A 369 29.52 15.26 -34.84
CA VAL A 369 30.36 14.46 -35.74
C VAL A 369 29.63 14.12 -37.04
N LYS A 370 28.31 13.88 -37.01
CA LYS A 370 27.51 13.68 -38.23
C LYS A 370 27.49 14.94 -39.09
N GLU A 371 27.33 16.11 -38.50
CA GLU A 371 27.37 17.39 -39.21
C GLU A 371 28.73 17.60 -39.88
N GLU A 372 29.81 17.35 -39.15
CA GLU A 372 31.16 17.48 -39.68
C GLU A 372 31.44 16.46 -40.79
N ALA A 373 31.07 15.19 -40.60
CA ALA A 373 31.17 14.13 -41.59
C ALA A 373 30.48 14.51 -42.92
N LEU A 374 29.30 15.14 -42.86
CA LEU A 374 28.61 15.65 -44.05
C LEU A 374 29.40 16.77 -44.74
N SER A 375 30.01 17.68 -43.97
CA SER A 375 30.84 18.75 -44.54
C SER A 375 32.13 18.22 -45.19
N ARG A 376 32.72 17.15 -44.63
CA ARG A 376 33.95 16.51 -45.13
C ARG A 376 33.71 15.65 -46.37
N LYS A 377 32.46 15.27 -46.67
CA LYS A 377 32.10 14.29 -47.70
C LYS A 377 32.73 14.55 -49.07
N GLU A 378 32.62 15.77 -49.60
CA GLU A 378 33.17 16.09 -50.94
C GLU A 378 34.70 16.00 -50.97
N ILE A 379 35.36 16.40 -49.87
CA ILE A 379 36.83 16.34 -49.74
C ILE A 379 37.28 14.88 -49.66
N LEU A 380 36.60 14.05 -48.86
CA LEU A 380 36.91 12.63 -48.72
C LEU A 380 36.73 11.87 -50.05
N GLU A 381 35.64 12.11 -50.79
CA GLU A 381 35.42 11.49 -52.12
C GLU A 381 36.52 11.87 -53.14
N LYS A 382 37.04 13.10 -53.05
CA LYS A 382 38.16 13.55 -53.89
C LYS A 382 39.49 12.96 -53.42
N THR A 383 39.68 12.84 -52.11
CA THR A 383 40.86 12.27 -51.47
C THR A 383 41.00 10.79 -51.83
N GLU A 384 39.90 10.03 -51.76
CA GLU A 384 39.86 8.63 -52.17
C GLU A 384 40.24 8.47 -53.66
N LYS A 385 39.71 9.32 -54.54
CA LYS A 385 40.09 9.31 -55.97
C LYS A 385 41.57 9.62 -56.17
N TRP A 386 42.13 10.54 -55.40
CA TRP A 386 43.54 10.89 -55.44
C TRP A 386 44.41 9.74 -54.92
N LEU A 387 44.09 9.15 -53.76
CA LEU A 387 44.81 7.98 -53.22
C LEU A 387 44.83 6.81 -54.21
N ASN A 388 43.68 6.46 -54.80
CA ASN A 388 43.60 5.43 -55.85
C ASN A 388 44.48 5.76 -57.06
N ALA A 389 44.58 7.04 -57.43
CA ALA A 389 45.42 7.47 -58.54
C ALA A 389 46.93 7.43 -58.18
N CYS A 390 47.29 7.69 -56.91
CA CYS A 390 48.65 7.51 -56.39
C CYS A 390 49.05 6.02 -56.32
N GLU A 391 48.13 5.13 -55.97
CA GLU A 391 48.35 3.67 -56.05
C GLU A 391 48.61 3.21 -57.49
N GLU A 392 47.80 3.69 -58.45
CA GLU A 392 48.02 3.40 -59.87
C GLU A 392 49.30 4.04 -60.42
N GLU A 393 49.75 5.19 -59.88
CA GLU A 393 51.07 5.76 -60.18
C GLU A 393 52.18 4.82 -59.72
N THR A 394 52.14 4.39 -58.47
CA THR A 394 53.13 3.48 -57.87
C THR A 394 53.19 2.17 -58.65
N TRP A 395 52.03 1.57 -58.95
CA TRP A 395 51.93 0.36 -59.78
C TRP A 395 52.53 0.58 -61.18
N LEU A 396 52.27 1.73 -61.81
CA LEU A 396 52.84 2.07 -63.12
C LEU A 396 54.36 2.25 -63.04
N GLU A 397 54.89 2.81 -61.95
CA GLU A 397 56.31 2.94 -61.69
C GLU A 397 57.00 1.58 -61.58
N GLU A 398 56.43 0.66 -60.80
CA GLU A 398 56.88 -0.73 -60.69
C GLU A 398 56.84 -1.43 -62.06
N TYR A 399 55.74 -1.29 -62.80
CA TYR A 399 55.60 -1.84 -64.15
C TYR A 399 56.59 -1.24 -65.16
N ASN A 400 57.02 0.02 -64.97
CA ASN A 400 58.04 0.66 -65.82
C ASN A 400 59.46 0.16 -65.49
N GLN A 401 59.70 -0.34 -64.29
CA GLN A 401 61.00 -0.87 -63.84
C GLN A 401 61.20 -2.34 -64.20
N ASP A 402 60.13 -3.09 -64.44
CA ASP A 402 60.21 -4.50 -64.85
C ASP A 402 60.85 -4.67 -66.24
N GLU A 403 62.01 -5.31 -66.30
CA GLU A 403 62.72 -5.62 -67.56
C GLU A 403 61.95 -6.63 -68.44
N LYS A 404 61.08 -7.45 -67.84
CA LYS A 404 60.27 -8.49 -68.52
C LYS A 404 58.96 -7.96 -69.11
N ARG A 405 58.76 -6.64 -69.09
CA ARG A 405 57.54 -5.92 -69.51
C ARG A 405 57.01 -6.28 -70.89
N TYR A 406 57.89 -6.59 -71.84
CA TYR A 406 57.51 -6.86 -73.24
C TYR A 406 57.43 -8.35 -73.58
N ASN A 407 57.40 -9.24 -72.58
CA ASN A 407 57.20 -10.66 -72.84
C ASN A 407 55.84 -10.88 -73.52
N ALA A 408 55.87 -11.47 -74.72
CA ALA A 408 54.71 -11.70 -75.59
C ALA A 408 53.80 -12.85 -75.10
N GLY A 409 53.39 -12.80 -73.82
CA GLY A 409 52.43 -13.73 -73.23
C GLY A 409 50.98 -13.34 -73.53
N LYS A 410 50.05 -14.32 -73.49
CA LYS A 410 48.60 -14.06 -73.51
C LYS A 410 48.23 -13.16 -72.32
N GLY A 411 47.77 -11.94 -72.59
CA GLY A 411 47.38 -10.95 -71.57
C GLY A 411 48.21 -9.65 -71.56
N SER A 412 49.33 -9.59 -72.28
CA SER A 412 50.19 -8.39 -72.39
C SER A 412 49.44 -7.15 -72.89
N HIS A 413 48.52 -7.31 -73.83
CA HIS A 413 47.68 -6.23 -74.34
C HIS A 413 46.73 -5.65 -73.28
N LEU A 414 46.24 -6.46 -72.32
CA LEU A 414 45.39 -5.97 -71.24
C LEU A 414 46.21 -5.18 -70.20
N ILE A 415 47.41 -5.65 -69.88
CA ILE A 415 48.36 -4.97 -68.98
C ILE A 415 48.83 -3.65 -69.62
N LEU A 416 49.10 -3.66 -70.92
CA LEU A 416 49.44 -2.45 -71.67
C LEU A 416 48.29 -1.44 -71.66
N LYS A 417 47.04 -1.90 -71.85
CA LYS A 417 45.85 -1.06 -71.72
C LYS A 417 45.67 -0.50 -70.30
N ARG A 418 45.94 -1.28 -69.25
CA ARG A 418 45.95 -0.78 -67.87
C ARG A 418 47.04 0.28 -67.69
N ALA A 419 48.24 0.05 -68.20
CA ALA A 419 49.34 1.02 -68.13
C ALA A 419 49.04 2.32 -68.90
N GLU A 420 48.37 2.25 -70.05
CA GLU A 420 47.92 3.44 -70.76
C GLU A 420 46.85 4.21 -69.98
N LYS A 421 45.88 3.50 -69.38
CA LYS A 421 44.88 4.10 -68.48
C LYS A 421 45.53 4.73 -67.24
N ALA A 422 46.48 4.03 -66.61
CA ALA A 422 47.25 4.52 -65.47
C ALA A 422 48.05 5.77 -65.86
N ARG A 423 48.74 5.79 -67.02
CA ARG A 423 49.42 7.01 -67.51
C ARG A 423 48.46 8.19 -67.70
N ALA A 424 47.28 7.93 -68.28
CA ALA A 424 46.26 8.95 -68.46
C ALA A 424 45.73 9.49 -67.12
N LEU A 425 45.66 8.63 -66.09
CA LEU A 425 45.27 8.99 -64.73
C LEU A 425 46.39 9.77 -64.01
N VAL A 426 47.65 9.31 -64.12
CA VAL A 426 48.84 9.98 -63.56
C VAL A 426 49.05 11.37 -64.15
N ASN A 427 48.74 11.57 -65.43
CA ASN A 427 48.77 12.89 -66.05
C ASN A 427 47.70 13.85 -65.48
N LYS A 428 46.62 13.32 -64.90
CA LYS A 428 45.56 14.11 -64.25
C LYS A 428 45.81 14.35 -62.77
N LEU A 429 46.77 13.64 -62.15
CA LEU A 429 47.09 13.78 -60.72
C LEU A 429 47.36 15.24 -60.29
N PRO A 430 48.14 16.07 -61.01
CA PRO A 430 48.36 17.45 -60.61
C PRO A 430 47.06 18.26 -60.51
N ALA A 431 46.18 18.11 -61.50
CA ALA A 431 44.87 18.79 -61.50
C ALA A 431 43.94 18.29 -60.37
N MET A 432 44.05 17.02 -59.99
CA MET A 432 43.31 16.46 -58.85
C MET A 432 43.82 17.01 -57.51
N VAL A 433 45.15 17.15 -57.37
CA VAL A 433 45.79 17.77 -56.19
C VAL A 433 45.39 19.25 -56.08
N GLU A 434 45.49 20.03 -57.15
CA GLU A 434 45.07 21.44 -57.16
C GLU A 434 43.58 21.61 -56.79
N ALA A 435 42.71 20.73 -57.31
CA ALA A 435 41.29 20.74 -56.99
C ALA A 435 40.99 20.35 -55.53
N LEU A 436 41.81 19.47 -54.95
CA LEU A 436 41.76 19.10 -53.53
C LEU A 436 42.22 20.25 -52.64
N VAL A 437 43.39 20.83 -52.93
CA VAL A 437 43.94 21.99 -52.19
C VAL A 437 42.95 23.14 -52.19
N SER A 438 42.35 23.47 -53.35
CA SER A 438 41.33 24.53 -53.43
C SER A 438 40.10 24.21 -52.58
N LYS A 439 39.65 22.96 -52.51
CA LYS A 439 38.48 22.59 -51.71
C LYS A 439 38.78 22.55 -50.22
N ILE A 440 39.97 22.07 -49.83
CA ILE A 440 40.38 22.03 -48.43
C ILE A 440 40.58 23.46 -47.90
N THR A 441 41.24 24.33 -48.65
CA THR A 441 41.43 25.75 -48.25
C THR A 441 40.10 26.49 -48.06
N ILE A 442 39.11 26.23 -48.93
CA ILE A 442 37.74 26.77 -48.73
C ILE A 442 37.14 26.22 -47.44
N TRP A 443 37.20 24.91 -47.21
CA TRP A 443 36.66 24.29 -46.00
C TRP A 443 37.35 24.78 -44.72
N GLU A 444 38.68 24.88 -44.70
CA GLU A 444 39.45 25.40 -43.56
C GLU A 444 39.08 26.86 -43.27
N SER A 445 38.80 27.67 -44.32
CA SER A 445 38.34 29.05 -44.14
C SER A 445 36.90 29.18 -43.64
N GLU A 446 36.02 28.24 -44.02
CA GLU A 446 34.61 28.22 -43.59
C GLU A 446 34.44 27.67 -42.17
N LYS A 447 35.32 26.76 -41.75
CA LYS A 447 35.27 26.09 -40.44
C LYS A 447 36.23 26.66 -39.41
N GLU A 448 37.13 27.56 -39.81
CA GLU A 448 38.18 28.15 -38.97
C GLU A 448 39.05 27.11 -38.25
N SER A 449 39.22 25.93 -38.88
CA SER A 449 39.95 24.79 -38.32
C SER A 449 40.71 24.05 -39.42
N GLU A 450 41.82 23.39 -39.05
CA GLU A 450 42.64 22.63 -39.99
C GLU A 450 41.96 21.32 -40.39
N PHE A 451 42.08 20.93 -41.66
CA PHE A 451 41.53 19.66 -42.12
C PHE A 451 42.48 18.51 -41.76
N ILE A 452 42.14 17.80 -40.68
CA ILE A 452 42.88 16.64 -40.19
C ILE A 452 42.27 15.35 -40.77
N PHE A 453 43.11 14.55 -41.42
CA PHE A 453 42.83 13.22 -41.95
C PHE A 453 43.73 12.20 -41.23
N ASP A 454 43.14 11.28 -40.47
CA ASP A 454 43.87 10.26 -39.68
C ASP A 454 44.99 10.83 -38.80
N GLY A 455 44.75 12.01 -38.22
CA GLY A 455 45.72 12.70 -37.35
C GLY A 455 46.75 13.57 -38.06
N ASN A 456 46.77 13.58 -39.40
CA ASN A 456 47.67 14.41 -40.20
C ASN A 456 46.90 15.49 -40.97
N ARG A 457 47.48 16.67 -41.17
CA ARG A 457 46.87 17.70 -41.99
C ARG A 457 46.89 17.27 -43.46
N LEU A 458 45.73 17.15 -44.09
CA LEU A 458 45.63 16.65 -45.47
C LEU A 458 46.35 17.56 -46.48
N LEU A 459 46.37 18.87 -46.25
CA LEU A 459 47.16 19.80 -47.08
C LEU A 459 48.66 19.49 -47.02
N ALA A 460 49.21 19.22 -45.84
CA ALA A 460 50.62 18.88 -45.70
C ALA A 460 50.96 17.56 -46.42
N MET A 461 50.07 16.57 -46.37
CA MET A 461 50.23 15.32 -47.14
C MET A 461 50.23 15.56 -48.66
N LEU A 462 49.41 16.49 -49.16
CA LEU A 462 49.37 16.85 -50.57
C LEU A 462 50.64 17.61 -50.98
N GLU A 463 51.14 18.51 -50.14
CA GLU A 463 52.40 19.24 -50.35
C GLU A 463 53.59 18.28 -50.41
N GLU A 464 53.73 17.37 -49.44
CA GLU A 464 54.78 16.35 -49.41
C GLU A 464 54.73 15.45 -50.66
N TYR A 465 53.53 15.07 -51.11
CA TYR A 465 53.35 14.34 -52.37
C TYR A 465 53.80 15.15 -53.60
N THR A 466 53.48 16.45 -53.66
CA THR A 466 53.92 17.30 -54.78
C THR A 466 55.44 17.44 -54.84
N GLU A 467 56.09 17.64 -53.70
CA GLU A 467 57.56 17.71 -53.59
C GLU A 467 58.21 16.40 -54.02
N LEU A 468 57.72 15.26 -53.52
CA LEU A 468 58.22 13.94 -53.90
C LEU A 468 58.06 13.68 -55.40
N ARG A 469 56.94 14.11 -55.99
CA ARG A 469 56.69 13.97 -57.44
C ARG A 469 57.66 14.82 -58.26
N GLU A 470 57.91 16.06 -57.83
CA GLU A 470 58.89 16.93 -58.47
C GLU A 470 60.31 16.36 -58.39
N GLU A 471 60.70 15.82 -57.23
CA GLU A 471 61.99 15.14 -57.05
C GLU A 471 62.12 13.95 -58.01
N LYS A 472 61.09 13.09 -58.09
CA LYS A 472 61.05 11.96 -59.05
C LYS A 472 61.16 12.45 -60.50
N GLU A 473 60.50 13.55 -60.86
CA GLU A 473 60.59 14.10 -62.21
C GLU A 473 61.99 14.69 -62.50
N GLN A 474 62.58 15.41 -61.55
CA GLN A 474 63.94 15.92 -61.63
C GLN A 474 64.95 14.78 -61.77
N GLU A 475 64.78 13.69 -61.01
CA GLU A 475 65.65 12.52 -61.13
C GLU A 475 65.49 11.84 -62.49
N ARG A 476 64.27 11.74 -63.02
CA ARG A 476 64.05 11.30 -64.42
C ARG A 476 64.68 12.25 -65.44
N ARG A 477 64.71 13.57 -65.20
CA ARG A 477 65.42 14.57 -66.04
C ARG A 477 66.93 14.35 -65.95
N ARG A 478 67.52 14.23 -64.76
CA ARG A 478 68.95 13.92 -64.55
C ARG A 478 69.36 12.62 -65.22
N ARG A 479 68.58 11.54 -65.08
CA ARG A 479 68.84 10.26 -65.77
C ARG A 479 68.74 10.37 -67.29
N ARG A 480 67.82 11.20 -67.82
CA ARG A 480 67.74 11.49 -69.26
C ARG A 480 68.96 12.28 -69.73
N ASP A 481 69.40 13.27 -68.97
CA ASP A 481 70.55 14.10 -69.34
C ASP A 481 71.87 13.33 -69.19
N LEU A 482 72.01 12.45 -68.19
CA LEU A 482 73.12 11.49 -68.08
C LEU A 482 73.16 10.51 -69.27
N LYS A 483 71.99 10.00 -69.69
CA LYS A 483 71.87 9.20 -70.92
C LYS A 483 72.21 9.99 -72.19
N LYS A 484 71.89 11.29 -72.25
CA LYS A 484 72.28 12.18 -73.37
C LYS A 484 73.78 12.46 -73.37
N LEU A 485 74.41 12.67 -72.20
CA LEU A 485 75.87 12.83 -72.08
C LEU A 485 76.61 11.55 -72.48
N GLN A 486 76.15 10.36 -72.05
CA GLN A 486 76.69 9.10 -72.56
C GLN A 486 76.49 8.92 -74.07
N GLY A 487 75.39 9.44 -74.63
CA GLY A 487 75.15 9.48 -76.08
C GLY A 487 75.95 10.54 -76.85
N GLN A 488 76.59 11.51 -76.18
CA GLN A 488 77.43 12.56 -76.80
C GLN A 488 78.94 12.26 -76.72
N VAL A 489 79.38 11.22 -76.00
CA VAL A 489 80.80 10.81 -75.87
C VAL A 489 81.19 9.72 -76.89
N THR A 490 80.54 9.68 -78.05
CA THR A 490 81.13 9.06 -79.25
C THR A 490 80.89 9.92 -80.49
N PRO A 491 81.83 10.82 -80.81
CA PRO A 491 82.10 11.19 -82.18
C PRO A 491 83.60 11.04 -82.44
N GLU A 492 84.03 9.89 -82.98
CA GLU A 492 85.03 9.82 -84.05
C GLU A 492 85.42 8.36 -84.38
N GLN A 493 85.35 8.08 -85.69
CA GLN A 493 85.92 6.94 -86.43
C GLN A 493 85.28 5.56 -86.17
N ASP A 494 84.80 4.81 -87.18
CA ASP A 494 85.42 4.67 -88.50
C ASP A 494 84.43 4.33 -89.63
N LYS A 495 84.91 4.62 -90.83
CA LYS A 495 84.23 4.58 -92.13
C LYS A 495 83.84 3.18 -92.58
N GLY A 496 82.68 3.09 -93.24
CA GLY A 496 82.25 1.94 -94.03
C GLY A 496 81.08 2.32 -94.94
N THR A 497 81.39 2.91 -96.08
CA THR A 497 80.48 3.39 -97.14
C THR A 497 79.84 2.24 -97.95
N PRO A 498 78.92 2.48 -98.91
CA PRO A 498 77.52 2.05 -98.82
C PRO A 498 77.13 1.05 -99.93
N THR A 499 75.94 0.43 -99.82
CA THR A 499 75.28 -0.13 -101.00
C THR A 499 73.86 0.41 -101.14
N LYS A 500 73.65 1.17 -102.21
CA LYS A 500 72.38 1.71 -102.70
C LYS A 500 71.69 0.67 -103.60
N HIS A 501 70.39 0.46 -103.39
CA HIS A 501 69.38 0.26 -104.43
C HIS A 501 68.12 0.99 -103.93
N GLN A 502 67.92 2.28 -104.22
CA GLN A 502 67.27 2.87 -105.39
C GLN A 502 65.89 2.30 -105.80
N SER A 503 64.91 3.21 -105.70
CA SER A 503 63.79 3.46 -106.62
C SER A 503 62.49 2.69 -106.39
N ALA A 504 61.29 3.25 -106.48
CA ALA A 504 60.80 4.63 -106.58
C ALA A 504 59.25 4.59 -106.54
N LYS A 505 58.61 5.74 -106.25
CA LYS A 505 57.26 6.18 -106.72
C LYS A 505 56.05 5.39 -106.14
N LYS A 506 55.08 6.01 -105.44
CA LYS A 506 54.18 7.07 -105.94
C LYS A 506 53.41 7.74 -104.79
N SER A 507 53.35 9.06 -104.86
CA SER A 507 52.38 9.97 -104.25
C SER A 507 50.94 9.70 -104.70
N LEU A 508 49.96 9.97 -103.84
CA LEU A 508 48.71 10.65 -104.22
C LEU A 508 48.03 11.26 -102.98
N LYS A 509 48.05 12.60 -102.93
CA LYS A 509 47.08 13.44 -102.21
C LYS A 509 45.88 13.68 -103.14
N VAL A 510 44.66 13.54 -102.61
CA VAL A 510 43.41 14.20 -103.02
C VAL A 510 42.62 14.34 -101.70
N SER A 511 42.39 15.50 -101.09
CA SER A 511 41.68 16.74 -101.49
C SER A 511 40.15 16.61 -101.58
N THR A 512 39.49 16.98 -100.47
CA THR A 512 38.47 18.05 -100.37
C THR A 512 37.00 17.86 -100.84
N ASN A 513 36.08 18.11 -99.89
CA ASN A 513 34.68 18.59 -99.97
C ASN A 513 33.59 17.64 -100.55
N LYS A 514 32.34 17.57 -100.05
CA LYS A 514 31.41 18.62 -99.56
C LYS A 514 30.16 18.00 -98.86
N ARG A 515 29.55 18.78 -97.93
CA ARG A 515 28.18 18.83 -97.30
C ARG A 515 27.07 17.89 -97.82
N PHE A 516 26.06 17.44 -97.05
CA PHE A 516 25.10 18.06 -96.10
C PHE A 516 24.57 16.93 -95.15
N GLY A 517 23.89 17.08 -94.01
CA GLY A 517 23.25 18.18 -93.30
C GLY A 517 22.46 17.63 -92.08
N SER A 518 22.00 18.56 -91.23
CA SER A 518 20.99 18.49 -90.16
C SER A 518 21.20 17.63 -88.88
N SER A 519 21.48 18.37 -87.79
CA SER A 519 20.90 18.28 -86.43
C SER A 519 19.36 17.99 -86.41
N PRO A 520 18.69 17.67 -85.27
CA PRO A 520 18.94 18.26 -83.95
C PRO A 520 18.69 17.41 -82.67
N GLN A 521 19.25 17.95 -81.57
CA GLN A 521 18.71 18.12 -80.20
C GLN A 521 17.96 16.97 -79.50
N THR A 522 18.30 16.71 -78.23
CA THR A 522 17.51 17.14 -77.04
C THR A 522 18.19 16.66 -75.73
N PRO A 523 17.80 17.20 -74.54
CA PRO A 523 18.75 17.64 -73.52
C PRO A 523 18.55 17.03 -72.10
N ARG A 524 19.33 17.64 -71.19
CA ARG A 524 19.57 17.51 -69.74
C ARG A 524 18.38 17.46 -68.73
N CYS A 525 18.77 16.96 -67.54
CA CYS A 525 18.60 17.43 -66.15
C CYS A 525 17.32 17.17 -65.32
N ASP A 526 17.59 16.55 -64.16
CA ASP A 526 17.24 16.86 -62.76
C ASP A 526 15.77 16.87 -62.25
N SER A 527 15.52 15.93 -61.32
CA SER A 527 14.97 16.00 -59.92
C SER A 527 14.10 17.19 -59.44
N PRO A 528 13.46 17.18 -58.22
CA PRO A 528 12.95 16.14 -57.30
C PRO A 528 11.55 16.48 -56.67
N HIS A 529 11.13 15.71 -55.64
CA HIS A 529 10.28 16.03 -54.46
C HIS A 529 8.93 15.30 -54.25
N SER A 530 8.92 14.51 -53.16
CA SER A 530 8.00 14.48 -51.99
C SER A 530 6.51 14.80 -52.13
N ALA A 531 5.62 13.90 -51.66
CA ALA A 531 4.81 14.08 -50.44
C ALA A 531 3.63 13.07 -50.30
N LYS A 532 3.46 12.58 -49.06
CA LYS A 532 2.19 12.35 -48.32
C LYS A 532 1.22 11.20 -48.68
N SER A 533 1.25 10.19 -47.79
CA SER A 533 0.17 9.79 -46.83
C SER A 533 -1.06 8.94 -47.22
N PHE A 534 -1.40 8.04 -46.27
CA PHE A 534 -2.71 7.49 -45.86
C PHE A 534 -3.26 6.16 -46.43
N THR A 535 -3.22 5.13 -45.54
CA THR A 535 -4.24 4.15 -45.11
C THR A 535 -4.91 3.09 -46.04
N SER A 536 -4.92 1.88 -45.46
CA SER A 536 -5.97 0.83 -45.42
C SER A 536 -6.38 0.10 -46.71
N GLN A 537 -6.18 -1.23 -46.75
CA GLN A 537 -7.25 -2.24 -46.67
C GLN A 537 -6.72 -3.67 -46.82
N SER A 538 -7.34 -4.58 -46.07
CA SER A 538 -7.23 -6.03 -46.14
C SER A 538 -7.62 -6.59 -47.52
N ARG A 539 -7.00 -7.70 -47.94
CA ARG A 539 -7.66 -8.97 -48.34
C ARG A 539 -6.68 -9.97 -48.97
N HIS A 540 -6.88 -11.24 -48.60
CA HIS A 540 -6.41 -12.49 -49.23
C HIS A 540 -4.91 -12.78 -49.04
N SER A 541 -4.46 -13.93 -48.51
CA SER A 541 -5.04 -15.26 -48.29
C SER A 541 -4.39 -15.92 -47.07
#